data_AF-A0A099LDS9-F1
#
_entry.id   AF-A0A099LDS9-F1
#
_cell.length_a   1.000
_cell.length_b   1.000
_cell.length_c   1.000
_cell.angle_alpha   90.00
_cell.angle_beta   90.00
_cell.angle_gamma   90.00
#
_symmetry.space_group_name_H-M   'P 1'
#
loop_
_entity.id
_entity.type
_entity.pdbx_description
1 polymer ?
#
loop_
_entity_poly.entity_id
_entity_poly.type
_entity_poly.pdbx_seq_one_letter_code
_entity_poly.pdbx_strand_id
1 'polypeptide(L)'
;MLWIKKIHKWLSVFIGIQFLLWLLSGVYFNLMDHTKASGHTYRSHEHAVVNFDLQKFVEPKSVLTQQNPSVVLSTIELLGKPYYLLTHKKGLYRNFINHYSLVNAYSGETTEIDSAMANALASQSYSGPGEIIATTLLTSKVADFPKQYNPTWQINFNDEVNTSVYIEAGSGRVVGHSDDDKRLADIAFMLHFMDYASEGSFNNIQIILFAFFTLWLSLTGLIWTVDLGFRGQYQIKLFAKQRKVRLFDKHQKSMGDITLSSHSNLLDGLIEHDIALPSTCGGGGTCGRCKVMINPVTNTTSADHQHFSDKELQQGYRLACQHFSNDVKQMTLIDVTEAKKHALLLTSSTFVSPYIKELRFKVKGGAALSYKAGAFMRFFIPASKGCSVPMQLPEELKPHWHHIEKLDYEHLACTRSYSIATSADTTDELVFTIKIQSAPHHKVLPGVGSSYLCNLAPGQSVDAIGPFEEFFASENSNKTMVLVGAGSGMAPLKSLIEEQTALASKNGNPERNIYFFYGARKESDLLYADEFYHLANHNDHFHYFPTLSRADENWLGSTGYVQQMLELNLDSIDNLENIEFYLCGPSLLMTETIAMLTAKGVADSAITFDDFN
;
A
#
# COMPACT_ATOMS: atom_id res chain seq x y z
N MET A 1 -0.06 16.50 21.89
CA MET A 1 0.31 16.27 20.47
C MET A 1 -0.48 15.15 19.78
N LEU A 2 -0.81 14.02 20.42
CA LEU A 2 -1.56 12.90 19.79
C LEU A 2 -2.93 13.30 19.21
N TRP A 3 -3.66 14.20 19.90
CA TRP A 3 -4.95 14.70 19.42
C TRP A 3 -4.84 15.53 18.13
N ILE A 4 -3.83 16.38 18.02
CA ILE A 4 -3.56 17.19 16.82
C ILE A 4 -3.22 16.27 15.64
N LYS A 5 -2.48 15.18 15.87
CA LYS A 5 -2.21 14.13 14.86
C LYS A 5 -3.48 13.47 14.34
N LYS A 6 -4.40 13.08 15.24
CA LYS A 6 -5.69 12.51 14.84
C LYS A 6 -6.54 13.51 14.06
N ILE A 7 -6.63 14.76 14.52
CA ILE A 7 -7.42 15.80 13.85
C ILE A 7 -6.84 16.09 12.46
N HIS A 8 -5.52 16.28 12.32
CA HIS A 8 -4.88 16.51 11.01
C HIS A 8 -5.14 15.36 10.04
N LYS A 9 -5.02 14.11 10.49
CA LYS A 9 -5.27 12.92 9.65
C LYS A 9 -6.72 12.87 9.15
N TRP A 10 -7.70 13.12 10.00
CA TRP A 10 -9.10 13.08 9.58
C TRP A 10 -9.49 14.30 8.74
N LEU A 11 -8.91 15.45 9.06
CA LEU A 11 -9.09 16.68 8.27
C LEU A 11 -8.50 16.54 6.86
N SER A 12 -7.36 15.87 6.71
CA SER A 12 -6.77 15.61 5.39
C SER A 12 -7.63 14.67 4.55
N VAL A 13 -8.27 13.66 5.15
CA VAL A 13 -9.23 12.79 4.46
C VAL A 13 -10.45 13.58 4.00
N PHE A 14 -11.04 14.39 4.89
CA PHE A 14 -12.20 15.22 4.57
C PHE A 14 -11.90 16.20 3.41
N ILE A 15 -10.78 16.92 3.49
CA ILE A 15 -10.33 17.84 2.44
C ILE A 15 -10.02 17.08 1.15
N GLY A 16 -9.35 15.93 1.24
CA GLY A 16 -9.01 15.09 0.09
C GLY A 16 -10.24 14.60 -0.69
N ILE A 17 -11.32 14.21 0.00
CA ILE A 17 -12.58 13.84 -0.64
C ILE A 17 -13.14 15.00 -1.45
N GLN A 18 -13.17 16.22 -0.88
CA GLN A 18 -13.67 17.39 -1.60
C GLN A 18 -12.81 17.76 -2.81
N PHE A 19 -11.47 17.64 -2.72
CA PHE A 19 -10.59 17.80 -3.88
C PHE A 19 -10.89 16.78 -4.99
N LEU A 20 -11.21 15.54 -4.64
CA LEU A 20 -11.60 14.52 -5.60
C LEU A 20 -12.95 14.86 -6.26
N LEU A 21 -13.93 15.37 -5.50
CA LEU A 21 -15.19 15.88 -6.06
C LEU A 21 -14.96 17.07 -7.01
N TRP A 22 -14.06 17.98 -6.67
CA TRP A 22 -13.65 19.09 -7.54
C TRP A 22 -12.95 18.62 -8.81
N LEU A 23 -12.09 17.61 -8.72
CA LEU A 23 -11.43 17.02 -9.87
C LEU A 23 -12.47 16.37 -10.80
N LEU A 24 -13.38 15.55 -10.26
CA LEU A 24 -14.41 14.87 -11.04
C LEU A 24 -15.38 15.86 -11.72
N SER A 25 -15.87 16.85 -10.97
CA SER A 25 -16.73 17.91 -11.53
C SER A 25 -15.98 18.79 -12.53
N GLY A 26 -14.70 19.06 -12.31
CA GLY A 26 -13.85 19.79 -13.26
C GLY A 26 -13.63 19.02 -14.56
N VAL A 27 -13.38 17.71 -14.49
CA VAL A 27 -13.30 16.83 -15.68
C VAL A 27 -14.64 16.82 -16.42
N TYR A 28 -15.75 16.71 -15.69
CA TYR A 28 -17.09 16.79 -16.28
C TYR A 28 -17.30 18.08 -17.08
N PHE A 29 -16.95 19.25 -16.54
CA PHE A 29 -17.09 20.53 -17.25
C PHE A 29 -16.23 20.63 -18.51
N ASN A 30 -15.09 19.93 -18.57
CA ASN A 30 -14.26 19.91 -19.77
C ASN A 30 -14.80 18.98 -20.87
N LEU A 31 -15.61 17.98 -20.50
CA LEU A 31 -16.16 16.99 -21.43
C LEU A 31 -17.59 17.31 -21.87
N MET A 32 -18.35 18.05 -21.05
CA MET A 32 -19.76 18.32 -21.29
C MET A 32 -19.97 19.46 -22.31
N ASP A 33 -20.95 19.28 -23.19
CA ASP A 33 -21.36 20.30 -24.17
C ASP A 33 -22.12 21.45 -23.47
N HIS A 34 -21.70 22.69 -23.73
CA HIS A 34 -22.30 23.88 -23.10
C HIS A 34 -23.78 24.10 -23.44
N THR A 35 -24.23 23.75 -24.64
CA THR A 35 -25.64 23.92 -25.03
C THR A 35 -26.53 22.91 -24.31
N LYS A 36 -26.06 21.66 -24.16
CA LYS A 36 -26.75 20.61 -23.39
C LYS A 36 -26.81 20.94 -21.91
N ALA A 37 -25.69 21.41 -21.34
CA ALA A 37 -25.64 21.82 -19.94
C ALA A 37 -26.62 22.96 -19.59
N SER A 38 -27.05 23.76 -20.57
CA SER A 38 -28.04 24.83 -20.36
C SER A 38 -29.50 24.37 -20.43
N GLY A 39 -29.76 23.11 -20.82
CA GLY A 39 -31.12 22.57 -20.99
C GLY A 39 -31.85 23.18 -22.18
N HIS A 40 -31.12 23.52 -23.25
CA HIS A 40 -31.68 24.18 -24.44
C HIS A 40 -31.78 23.28 -25.66
N THR A 41 -31.60 21.97 -25.48
CA THR A 41 -31.59 20.95 -26.53
C THR A 41 -32.81 21.06 -27.46
N TYR A 42 -34.01 21.22 -26.89
CA TYR A 42 -35.27 21.36 -27.63
C TYR A 42 -35.96 22.71 -27.41
N ARG A 43 -35.20 23.75 -27.05
CA ARG A 43 -35.76 25.09 -26.89
C ARG A 43 -35.90 25.78 -28.24
N SER A 44 -37.11 26.20 -28.60
CA SER A 44 -37.34 27.05 -29.76
C SER A 44 -37.21 28.54 -29.39
N HIS A 45 -36.61 29.32 -30.30
CA HIS A 45 -36.51 30.78 -30.18
C HIS A 45 -37.33 31.53 -31.23
N GLU A 46 -37.95 30.81 -32.16
CA GLU A 46 -38.74 31.41 -33.23
C GLU A 46 -40.18 31.67 -32.77
N HIS A 47 -40.49 32.94 -32.55
CA HIS A 47 -41.86 33.43 -32.45
C HIS A 47 -42.16 34.25 -33.70
N ALA A 48 -43.20 33.88 -34.44
CA ALA A 48 -43.70 34.70 -35.53
C ALA A 48 -44.17 36.05 -34.95
N VAL A 49 -43.68 37.16 -35.50
CA VAL A 49 -44.10 38.50 -35.07
C VAL A 49 -45.56 38.70 -35.48
N VAL A 50 -46.47 38.70 -34.51
CA VAL A 50 -47.88 38.99 -34.75
C VAL A 50 -48.10 40.50 -34.67
N ASN A 51 -48.45 41.13 -35.79
CA ASN A 51 -48.84 42.53 -35.79
C ASN A 51 -50.29 42.67 -35.31
N PHE A 52 -50.46 43.27 -34.14
CA PHE A 52 -51.79 43.52 -33.57
C PHE A 52 -52.41 44.81 -34.09
N ASP A 53 -53.70 44.75 -34.42
CA ASP A 53 -54.51 45.94 -34.67
C ASP A 53 -54.90 46.61 -33.35
N LEU A 54 -54.17 47.68 -33.01
CA LEU A 54 -54.35 48.43 -31.77
C LEU A 54 -55.72 49.12 -31.66
N GLN A 55 -56.43 49.35 -32.77
CA GLN A 55 -57.74 50.01 -32.74
C GLN A 55 -58.84 49.11 -32.16
N LYS A 56 -58.61 47.80 -32.13
CA LYS A 56 -59.55 46.81 -31.58
C LYS A 56 -59.34 46.54 -30.10
N PHE A 57 -58.34 47.16 -29.47
CA PHE A 57 -58.05 46.93 -28.07
C PHE A 57 -59.07 47.68 -27.19
N VAL A 58 -59.49 47.02 -26.12
CA VAL A 58 -60.26 47.67 -25.05
C VAL A 58 -59.40 48.75 -24.40
N GLU A 59 -59.97 49.92 -24.13
CA GLU A 59 -59.24 51.05 -23.59
C GLU A 59 -58.56 50.67 -22.24
N PRO A 60 -57.24 50.87 -22.07
CA PRO A 60 -56.54 50.53 -20.83
C PRO A 60 -57.18 51.12 -19.56
N LYS A 61 -57.78 52.32 -19.67
CA LYS A 61 -58.45 52.98 -18.57
C LYS A 61 -59.67 52.20 -18.07
N SER A 62 -60.49 51.64 -18.97
CA SER A 62 -61.67 50.87 -18.56
C SER A 62 -61.27 49.55 -17.90
N VAL A 63 -60.22 48.90 -18.39
CA VAL A 63 -59.64 47.69 -17.77
C VAL A 63 -59.15 47.99 -16.35
N LEU A 64 -58.40 49.09 -16.16
CA LEU A 64 -57.90 49.48 -14.84
C LEU A 64 -59.00 49.83 -13.83
N THR A 65 -60.15 50.33 -14.28
CA THR A 65 -61.29 50.63 -13.39
C THR A 65 -62.08 49.40 -12.93
N GLN A 66 -62.00 48.29 -13.66
CA GLN A 66 -62.74 47.06 -13.36
C GLN A 66 -61.89 46.02 -12.61
N GLN A 67 -60.59 46.27 -12.47
CA GLN A 67 -59.62 45.33 -11.87
C GLN A 67 -59.02 45.90 -10.58
N ASN A 68 -58.31 45.05 -9.84
CA ASN A 68 -57.59 45.48 -8.64
C ASN A 68 -56.53 46.56 -8.97
N PRO A 69 -56.22 47.47 -8.02
CA PRO A 69 -55.17 48.47 -8.20
C PRO A 69 -53.85 47.84 -8.65
N SER A 70 -53.25 48.42 -9.70
CA SER A 70 -52.05 47.87 -10.35
C SER A 70 -50.94 48.91 -10.39
N VAL A 71 -49.71 48.48 -10.12
CA VAL A 71 -48.51 49.33 -10.16
C VAL A 71 -47.88 49.41 -11.55
N VAL A 72 -48.12 48.40 -12.40
CA VAL A 72 -47.63 48.35 -13.79
C VAL A 72 -48.70 47.69 -14.66
N LEU A 73 -48.93 48.27 -15.84
CA LEU A 73 -49.68 47.68 -16.95
C LEU A 73 -48.70 47.41 -18.09
N SER A 74 -48.73 46.22 -18.67
CA SER A 74 -47.92 45.87 -19.84
C SER A 74 -48.74 45.08 -20.84
N THR A 75 -48.57 45.36 -22.13
CA THR A 75 -49.15 44.54 -23.19
C THR A 75 -48.19 43.39 -23.50
N ILE A 76 -48.68 42.16 -23.42
CA ILE A 76 -47.91 40.95 -23.73
C ILE A 76 -48.65 40.13 -24.80
N GLU A 77 -47.90 39.30 -25.51
CA GLU A 77 -48.45 38.31 -26.44
C GLU A 77 -48.38 36.92 -25.81
N LEU A 78 -49.49 36.18 -25.86
CA LEU A 78 -49.53 34.76 -25.52
C LEU A 78 -50.32 34.03 -26.62
N LEU A 79 -49.71 33.01 -27.24
CA LEU A 79 -50.35 32.18 -28.29
C LEU A 79 -50.97 32.99 -29.45
N GLY A 80 -50.27 34.05 -29.89
CA GLY A 80 -50.73 34.91 -30.99
C GLY A 80 -51.89 35.85 -30.62
N LYS A 81 -52.22 35.99 -29.33
CA LYS A 81 -53.25 36.89 -28.83
C LYS A 81 -52.66 37.96 -27.89
N PRO A 82 -53.13 39.22 -27.95
CA PRO A 82 -52.67 40.27 -27.08
C PRO A 82 -53.41 40.24 -25.73
N TYR A 83 -52.65 40.40 -24.64
CA TYR A 83 -53.16 40.48 -23.28
C TYR A 83 -52.58 41.69 -22.56
N TYR A 84 -53.38 42.27 -21.66
CA TYR A 84 -52.91 43.18 -20.64
C TYR A 84 -52.48 42.39 -19.40
N LEU A 85 -51.20 42.50 -19.04
CA LEU A 85 -50.65 41.99 -17.80
C LEU A 85 -50.66 43.12 -16.76
N LEU A 86 -51.53 42.98 -15.76
CA LEU A 86 -51.67 43.90 -14.64
C LEU A 86 -50.83 43.37 -13.47
N THR A 87 -49.81 44.11 -13.07
CA THR A 87 -48.99 43.77 -11.89
C THR A 87 -49.53 44.51 -10.67
N HIS A 88 -50.12 43.78 -9.71
CA HIS A 88 -50.65 44.35 -8.47
C HIS A 88 -49.55 44.55 -7.42
N LYS A 89 -48.67 43.56 -7.30
CA LYS A 89 -47.50 43.60 -6.41
C LYS A 89 -46.27 43.21 -7.19
N LYS A 90 -45.31 44.13 -7.28
CA LYS A 90 -44.05 43.94 -7.99
C LYS A 90 -42.94 43.54 -7.01
N GLY A 91 -42.39 42.34 -7.18
CA GLY A 91 -41.19 41.90 -6.50
C GLY A 91 -39.94 42.62 -7.01
N LEU A 92 -38.83 42.53 -6.28
CA LEU A 92 -37.56 43.18 -6.66
C LEU A 92 -37.04 42.66 -8.02
N TYR A 93 -37.26 41.37 -8.28
CA TYR A 93 -36.90 40.69 -9.53
C TYR A 93 -38.10 39.88 -10.08
N ARG A 94 -38.04 39.50 -11.37
CA ARG A 94 -39.15 38.79 -12.05
C ARG A 94 -39.48 37.42 -11.46
N ASN A 95 -38.48 36.76 -10.88
CA ASN A 95 -38.57 35.44 -10.26
C ASN A 95 -39.03 35.46 -8.79
N PHE A 96 -39.11 36.64 -8.17
CA PHE A 96 -39.68 36.82 -6.83
C PHE A 96 -41.20 36.80 -6.89
N ILE A 97 -41.86 36.65 -5.73
CA ILE A 97 -43.32 36.66 -5.63
C ILE A 97 -43.89 37.97 -6.20
N ASN A 98 -44.55 37.86 -7.34
CA ASN A 98 -45.30 38.90 -8.02
C ASN A 98 -46.76 38.47 -8.12
N HIS A 99 -47.68 39.41 -7.99
CA HIS A 99 -49.12 39.14 -8.14
C HIS A 99 -49.62 39.80 -9.41
N TYR A 100 -50.22 38.99 -10.28
CA TYR A 100 -50.66 39.39 -11.62
C TYR A 100 -52.15 39.14 -11.79
N SER A 101 -52.79 39.95 -12.63
CA SER A 101 -54.03 39.59 -13.33
C SER A 101 -53.78 39.70 -14.83
N LEU A 102 -54.32 38.76 -15.59
CA LEU A 102 -54.20 38.73 -17.04
C LEU A 102 -55.57 39.02 -17.66
N VAL A 103 -55.64 40.00 -18.54
CA VAL A 103 -56.89 40.44 -19.18
C VAL A 103 -56.72 40.40 -20.70
N ASN A 104 -57.67 39.79 -21.41
CA ASN A 104 -57.62 39.74 -22.87
C ASN A 104 -57.79 41.16 -23.46
N ALA A 105 -56.87 41.61 -24.31
CA ALA A 105 -56.90 42.98 -24.81
C ALA A 105 -58.06 43.25 -25.79
N TYR A 106 -58.66 42.23 -26.40
CA TYR A 106 -59.82 42.37 -27.30
C TYR A 106 -61.16 42.30 -26.58
N SER A 107 -61.34 41.37 -25.62
CA SER A 107 -62.63 41.22 -24.92
C SER A 107 -62.71 42.01 -23.61
N GLY A 108 -61.59 42.33 -22.99
CA GLY A 108 -61.55 42.95 -21.66
C GLY A 108 -61.83 41.98 -20.50
N GLU A 109 -61.99 40.68 -20.78
CA GLU A 109 -62.27 39.66 -19.78
C GLU A 109 -60.99 39.15 -19.11
N THR A 110 -61.06 38.90 -17.80
CA THR A 110 -59.97 38.28 -17.03
C THR A 110 -59.79 36.82 -17.45
N THR A 111 -58.54 36.40 -17.64
CA THR A 111 -58.15 35.02 -17.99
C THR A 111 -57.10 34.54 -16.98
N GLU A 112 -57.18 33.28 -16.59
CA GLU A 112 -56.11 32.62 -15.82
C GLU A 112 -55.37 31.63 -16.71
N ILE A 113 -54.09 31.38 -16.41
CA ILE A 113 -53.30 30.40 -17.14
C ILE A 113 -53.56 29.04 -16.52
N ASP A 114 -54.58 28.38 -17.06
CA ASP A 114 -54.91 27.00 -16.73
C ASP A 114 -53.91 26.01 -17.35
N SER A 115 -54.10 24.73 -17.04
CA SER A 115 -53.25 23.66 -17.56
C SER A 115 -53.26 23.58 -19.10
N ALA A 116 -54.37 23.93 -19.76
CA ALA A 116 -54.47 23.85 -21.21
C ALA A 116 -53.66 24.96 -21.89
N MET A 117 -53.78 26.19 -21.38
CA MET A 117 -53.00 27.34 -21.84
C MET A 117 -51.51 27.15 -21.53
N ALA A 118 -51.16 26.60 -20.36
CA ALA A 118 -49.79 26.28 -20.00
C ALA A 118 -49.17 25.22 -20.94
N ASN A 119 -49.92 24.18 -21.29
CA ASN A 119 -49.48 23.15 -22.25
C ASN A 119 -49.24 23.75 -23.64
N ALA A 120 -50.15 24.59 -24.13
CA ALA A 120 -49.99 25.24 -25.42
C ALA A 120 -48.77 26.19 -25.46
N LEU A 121 -48.54 26.95 -24.38
CA LEU A 121 -47.36 27.81 -24.24
C LEU A 121 -46.06 26.99 -24.17
N ALA A 122 -46.07 25.86 -23.47
CA ALA A 122 -44.95 24.95 -23.41
C ALA A 122 -44.62 24.38 -24.80
N SER A 123 -45.63 23.85 -25.52
CA SER A 123 -45.49 23.34 -26.89
C SER A 123 -44.99 24.39 -27.88
N GLN A 124 -45.41 25.65 -27.74
CA GLN A 124 -44.89 26.73 -28.60
C GLN A 124 -43.37 26.94 -28.42
N SER A 125 -42.87 26.75 -27.19
CA SER A 125 -41.45 26.93 -26.85
C SER A 125 -40.59 25.67 -27.05
N TYR A 126 -41.18 24.55 -27.46
CA TYR A 126 -40.55 23.24 -27.59
C TYR A 126 -40.45 22.81 -29.05
N SER A 127 -39.27 22.35 -29.47
CA SER A 127 -38.99 21.89 -30.85
C SER A 127 -38.67 20.39 -30.96
N GLY A 128 -38.77 19.64 -29.87
CA GLY A 128 -38.43 18.22 -29.84
C GLY A 128 -39.54 17.29 -30.32
N PRO A 129 -39.26 15.98 -30.43
CA PRO A 129 -40.20 14.99 -30.96
C PRO A 129 -41.22 14.46 -29.93
N GLY A 130 -41.06 14.82 -28.65
CA GLY A 130 -41.85 14.27 -27.55
C GLY A 130 -43.24 14.86 -27.41
N GLU A 131 -44.14 14.09 -26.81
CA GLU A 131 -45.50 14.54 -26.43
C GLU A 131 -45.59 14.84 -24.93
N ILE A 132 -46.53 15.70 -24.54
CA ILE A 132 -46.76 16.05 -23.14
C ILE A 132 -47.33 14.83 -22.39
N ILE A 133 -46.66 14.42 -21.32
CA ILE A 133 -47.07 13.31 -20.45
C ILE A 133 -47.65 13.75 -19.11
N ALA A 134 -47.23 14.90 -18.59
CA ALA A 134 -47.67 15.38 -17.28
C ALA A 134 -47.60 16.90 -17.19
N THR A 135 -48.58 17.48 -16.50
CA THR A 135 -48.66 18.91 -16.22
C THR A 135 -48.99 19.12 -14.75
N THR A 136 -48.08 19.77 -14.00
CA THR A 136 -48.21 19.94 -12.54
C THR A 136 -47.96 21.39 -12.16
N LEU A 137 -48.85 21.97 -11.35
CA LEU A 137 -48.65 23.31 -10.79
C LEU A 137 -47.79 23.24 -9.52
N LEU A 138 -46.63 23.90 -9.55
CA LEU A 138 -45.73 24.03 -8.40
C LEU A 138 -45.95 25.37 -7.71
N THR A 139 -46.35 25.37 -6.44
CA THR A 139 -46.74 26.58 -5.69
C THR A 139 -45.68 27.12 -4.73
N SER A 140 -44.57 26.40 -4.52
CA SER A 140 -43.55 26.76 -3.51
C SER A 140 -42.13 26.82 -4.08
N LYS A 141 -41.49 25.67 -4.32
CA LYS A 141 -40.10 25.57 -4.79
C LYS A 141 -40.03 24.77 -6.07
N VAL A 142 -39.46 25.37 -7.12
CA VAL A 142 -39.14 24.70 -8.38
C VAL A 142 -37.73 24.13 -8.27
N ALA A 143 -37.58 22.80 -8.30
CA ALA A 143 -36.28 22.14 -8.09
C ALA A 143 -35.24 22.56 -9.15
N ASP A 144 -35.63 22.55 -10.43
CA ASP A 144 -34.76 22.87 -11.56
C ASP A 144 -34.46 24.39 -11.68
N PHE A 145 -35.23 25.22 -10.96
CA PHE A 145 -35.08 26.67 -10.90
C PHE A 145 -35.26 27.19 -9.45
N PRO A 146 -34.29 26.96 -8.55
CA PRO A 146 -34.44 27.27 -7.11
C PRO A 146 -34.74 28.73 -6.79
N LYS A 147 -34.37 29.65 -7.70
CA LYS A 147 -34.61 31.10 -7.56
C LYS A 147 -36.03 31.51 -7.98
N GLN A 148 -36.85 30.61 -8.51
CA GLN A 148 -38.22 30.89 -8.95
C GLN A 148 -39.20 30.65 -7.79
N TYR A 149 -39.78 31.74 -7.29
CA TYR A 149 -40.74 31.73 -6.17
C TYR A 149 -42.19 31.93 -6.61
N ASN A 150 -42.45 32.34 -7.85
CA ASN A 150 -43.82 32.42 -8.36
C ASN A 150 -44.36 31.02 -8.65
N PRO A 151 -45.69 30.80 -8.45
CA PRO A 151 -46.34 29.59 -8.91
C PRO A 151 -46.04 29.32 -10.39
N THR A 152 -45.60 28.10 -10.68
CA THR A 152 -45.04 27.73 -11.99
C THR A 152 -45.56 26.36 -12.40
N TRP A 153 -46.11 26.26 -13.61
CA TRP A 153 -46.48 25.01 -14.24
C TRP A 153 -45.22 24.29 -14.72
N GLN A 154 -45.08 23.01 -14.38
CA GLN A 154 -44.10 22.09 -14.95
C GLN A 154 -44.81 21.19 -15.96
N ILE A 155 -44.39 21.25 -17.22
CA ILE A 155 -44.91 20.44 -18.32
C ILE A 155 -43.79 19.49 -18.75
N ASN A 156 -44.02 18.18 -18.63
CA ASN A 156 -43.03 17.16 -18.97
C ASN A 156 -43.33 16.54 -20.34
N PHE A 157 -42.30 16.41 -21.16
CA PHE A 157 -42.34 15.79 -22.48
C PHE A 157 -41.70 14.41 -22.44
N ASN A 158 -42.24 13.48 -23.22
CA ASN A 158 -41.66 12.15 -23.43
C ASN A 158 -40.69 12.18 -24.61
N ASP A 159 -39.47 12.65 -24.35
CA ASP A 159 -38.35 12.63 -25.28
C ASP A 159 -37.14 11.92 -24.67
N GLU A 160 -36.07 11.77 -25.44
CA GLU A 160 -34.88 11.00 -25.02
C GLU A 160 -34.12 11.61 -23.84
N VAL A 161 -34.34 12.90 -23.53
CA VAL A 161 -33.63 13.65 -22.47
C VAL A 161 -34.56 14.11 -21.34
N ASN A 162 -35.82 13.66 -21.33
CA ASN A 162 -36.85 13.99 -20.34
C ASN A 162 -37.04 15.50 -20.12
N THR A 163 -37.30 16.25 -21.21
CA THR A 163 -37.47 17.70 -21.17
C THR A 163 -38.67 18.13 -20.33
N SER A 164 -38.45 19.10 -19.46
CA SER A 164 -39.47 19.82 -18.70
C SER A 164 -39.46 21.30 -19.05
N VAL A 165 -40.62 21.83 -19.43
CA VAL A 165 -40.83 23.25 -19.69
C VAL A 165 -41.57 23.89 -18.52
N TYR A 166 -41.07 25.03 -18.06
CA TYR A 166 -41.61 25.73 -16.89
C TYR A 166 -42.29 27.04 -17.32
N ILE A 167 -43.58 27.18 -17.03
CA ILE A 167 -44.40 28.35 -17.38
C ILE A 167 -44.91 29.03 -16.10
N GLU A 168 -44.67 30.32 -15.94
CA GLU A 168 -45.15 31.09 -14.79
C GLU A 168 -46.67 31.26 -14.84
N ALA A 169 -47.37 30.78 -13.81
CA ALA A 169 -48.84 30.68 -13.80
C ALA A 169 -49.55 32.04 -13.79
N GLY A 170 -48.89 33.10 -13.33
CA GLY A 170 -49.50 34.44 -13.29
C GLY A 170 -49.29 35.28 -14.55
N SER A 171 -48.25 35.01 -15.34
CA SER A 171 -47.84 35.88 -16.47
C SER A 171 -47.77 35.17 -17.82
N GLY A 172 -47.66 33.83 -17.83
CA GLY A 172 -47.53 33.02 -19.04
C GLY A 172 -46.10 33.00 -19.58
N ARG A 173 -45.18 33.64 -18.87
CA ARG A 173 -43.76 33.69 -19.21
C ARG A 173 -43.13 32.31 -19.09
N VAL A 174 -42.39 31.91 -20.13
CA VAL A 174 -41.49 30.76 -20.06
C VAL A 174 -40.37 31.07 -19.06
N VAL A 175 -40.35 30.36 -17.94
CA VAL A 175 -39.28 30.45 -16.93
C VAL A 175 -37.99 29.85 -17.49
N GLY A 176 -38.09 28.69 -18.13
CA GLY A 176 -36.98 28.02 -18.76
C GLY A 176 -37.33 26.59 -19.18
N HIS A 177 -36.37 25.94 -19.81
CA HIS A 177 -36.38 24.51 -20.13
C HIS A 177 -35.35 23.82 -19.25
N SER A 178 -35.60 22.55 -18.91
CA SER A 178 -34.68 21.72 -18.14
C SER A 178 -34.80 20.28 -18.60
N ASP A 179 -33.66 19.61 -18.79
CA ASP A 179 -33.56 18.22 -19.23
C ASP A 179 -32.54 17.48 -18.35
N ASP A 180 -32.34 16.19 -18.60
CA ASP A 180 -31.42 15.37 -17.81
C ASP A 180 -29.96 15.84 -17.90
N ASP A 181 -29.55 16.40 -19.04
CA ASP A 181 -28.21 16.97 -19.22
C ASP A 181 -28.01 18.21 -18.33
N LYS A 182 -28.98 19.13 -18.28
CA LYS A 182 -28.95 20.27 -17.37
C LYS A 182 -28.98 19.83 -15.90
N ARG A 183 -29.84 18.87 -15.53
CA ARG A 183 -29.93 18.38 -14.15
C ARG A 183 -28.60 17.78 -13.68
N LEU A 184 -27.91 17.03 -14.55
CA LEU A 184 -26.58 16.52 -14.27
C LEU A 184 -25.55 17.65 -14.14
N ALA A 185 -25.63 18.66 -15.01
CA ALA A 185 -24.78 19.84 -14.91
C ALA A 185 -25.00 20.62 -13.60
N ASP A 186 -26.24 20.77 -13.16
CA ASP A 186 -26.58 21.42 -11.89
C ASP A 186 -26.00 20.66 -10.69
N ILE A 187 -26.01 19.31 -10.71
CA ILE A 187 -25.34 18.49 -9.69
C ILE A 187 -23.82 18.73 -9.70
N ALA A 188 -23.20 18.76 -10.89
CA ALA A 188 -21.78 19.05 -11.01
C ALA A 188 -21.42 20.45 -10.48
N PHE A 189 -22.24 21.47 -10.78
CA PHE A 189 -22.08 22.82 -10.25
C PHE A 189 -22.25 22.87 -8.74
N MET A 190 -23.23 22.17 -8.18
CA MET A 190 -23.43 22.06 -6.73
C MET A 190 -22.19 21.48 -6.04
N LEU A 191 -21.67 20.36 -6.54
CA LEU A 191 -20.49 19.70 -5.99
C LEU A 191 -19.23 20.57 -6.13
N HIS A 192 -19.09 21.27 -7.25
CA HIS A 192 -17.92 22.11 -7.55
C HIS A 192 -17.90 23.38 -6.68
N PHE A 193 -19.03 24.09 -6.57
CA PHE A 193 -19.10 25.31 -5.75
C PHE A 193 -19.45 25.05 -4.28
N MET A 194 -19.64 23.77 -3.91
CA MET A 194 -20.06 23.35 -2.57
C MET A 194 -21.38 24.01 -2.12
N ASP A 195 -22.23 24.39 -3.07
CA ASP A 195 -23.47 25.12 -2.84
C ASP A 195 -24.65 24.17 -2.58
N TYR A 196 -24.54 23.39 -1.49
CA TYR A 196 -25.57 22.43 -1.10
C TYR A 196 -26.86 23.09 -0.58
N ALA A 197 -26.80 24.39 -0.26
CA ALA A 197 -27.95 25.17 0.20
C ALA A 197 -28.68 25.91 -0.95
N SER A 198 -28.18 25.81 -2.18
CA SER A 198 -28.72 26.49 -3.36
C SER A 198 -28.78 28.02 -3.21
N GLU A 199 -27.77 28.61 -2.58
CA GLU A 199 -27.63 30.06 -2.41
C GLU A 199 -27.34 30.77 -3.75
N GLY A 200 -26.81 30.03 -4.73
CA GLY A 200 -26.46 30.51 -6.06
C GLY A 200 -25.30 31.50 -6.03
N SER A 201 -24.38 31.33 -5.08
CA SER A 201 -23.21 32.15 -4.82
C SER A 201 -21.99 31.26 -4.55
N PHE A 202 -20.85 31.65 -5.11
CA PHE A 202 -19.56 31.02 -4.79
C PHE A 202 -19.08 31.37 -3.37
N ASN A 203 -19.66 32.39 -2.74
CA ASN A 203 -19.33 32.82 -1.38
C ASN A 203 -20.43 32.38 -0.40
N ASN A 204 -20.42 31.09 -0.05
CA ASN A 204 -21.38 30.45 0.86
C ASN A 204 -20.69 29.99 2.16
N ILE A 205 -21.46 29.63 3.18
CA ILE A 205 -20.88 29.25 4.49
C ILE A 205 -20.02 27.98 4.42
N GLN A 206 -20.36 27.06 3.52
CA GLN A 206 -19.70 25.77 3.35
C GLN A 206 -18.27 25.95 2.84
N ILE A 207 -18.08 26.76 1.78
CA ILE A 207 -16.76 27.04 1.23
C ILE A 207 -15.90 27.85 2.21
N ILE A 208 -16.51 28.77 2.97
CA ILE A 208 -15.79 29.56 3.99
C ILE A 208 -15.24 28.65 5.08
N LEU A 209 -16.07 27.75 5.64
CA LEU A 209 -15.63 26.78 6.64
C LEU A 209 -14.55 25.83 6.08
N PHE A 210 -14.73 25.37 4.84
CA PHE A 210 -13.74 24.54 4.17
C PHE A 210 -12.40 25.24 3.98
N ALA A 211 -12.39 26.53 3.65
CA ALA A 211 -11.18 27.34 3.53
C ALA A 211 -10.45 27.47 4.89
N PHE A 212 -11.17 27.68 5.99
CA PHE A 212 -10.58 27.69 7.33
C PHE A 212 -9.93 26.34 7.69
N PHE A 213 -10.61 25.24 7.41
CA PHE A 213 -10.08 23.89 7.62
C PHE A 213 -8.84 23.62 6.76
N THR A 214 -8.85 24.05 5.51
CA THR A 214 -7.71 23.90 4.60
C THR A 214 -6.52 24.72 5.08
N LEU A 215 -6.73 25.96 5.50
CA LEU A 215 -5.68 26.80 6.06
C LEU A 215 -5.05 26.13 7.31
N TRP A 216 -5.88 25.61 8.21
CA TRP A 216 -5.41 24.88 9.38
C TRP A 216 -4.58 23.64 8.99
N LEU A 217 -5.05 22.85 8.02
CA LEU A 217 -4.33 21.68 7.52
C LEU A 217 -2.96 22.08 6.93
N SER A 218 -2.92 23.11 6.10
CA SER A 218 -1.68 23.62 5.49
C SER A 218 -0.69 24.12 6.55
N LEU A 219 -1.14 24.88 7.55
CA LEU A 219 -0.28 25.38 8.62
C LEU A 219 0.28 24.24 9.47
N THR A 220 -0.56 23.30 9.89
CA THR A 220 -0.12 22.14 10.67
C THR A 220 0.81 21.22 9.89
N GLY A 221 0.54 21.02 8.59
CA GLY A 221 1.41 20.28 7.68
C GLY A 221 2.76 20.96 7.47
N LEU A 222 2.79 22.28 7.32
CA LEU A 222 4.02 23.06 7.21
C LEU A 222 4.85 22.98 8.51
N ILE A 223 4.22 23.19 9.67
CA ILE A 223 4.90 23.09 10.97
C ILE A 223 5.54 21.72 11.14
N TRP A 224 4.84 20.64 10.77
CA TRP A 224 5.44 19.30 10.80
C TRP A 224 6.49 19.06 9.75
N THR A 225 6.32 19.59 8.54
CA THR A 225 7.35 19.47 7.50
C THR A 225 8.65 20.13 7.96
N VAL A 226 8.54 21.29 8.60
CA VAL A 226 9.66 22.02 9.20
C VAL A 226 10.24 21.27 10.41
N ASP A 227 9.42 20.77 11.33
CA ASP A 227 9.87 19.95 12.48
C ASP A 227 10.57 18.66 12.02
N LEU A 228 10.04 17.96 11.01
CA LEU A 228 10.64 16.79 10.39
C LEU A 228 11.95 17.13 9.66
N GLY A 229 12.02 18.29 9.02
CA GLY A 229 13.24 18.84 8.43
C GLY A 229 14.32 19.10 9.48
N PHE A 230 13.98 19.79 10.57
CA PHE A 230 14.90 20.05 11.69
C PHE A 230 15.32 18.78 12.44
N ARG A 231 14.47 17.74 12.45
CA ARG A 231 14.79 16.41 12.99
C ARG A 231 15.63 15.54 12.04
N GLY A 232 15.94 16.03 10.83
CA GLY A 232 16.79 15.33 9.87
C GLY A 232 16.10 14.19 9.10
N GLN A 233 14.77 14.09 9.15
CA GLN A 233 14.01 13.05 8.45
C GLN A 233 13.81 13.37 6.96
N TYR A 234 13.91 14.64 6.56
CA TYR A 234 14.01 15.06 5.16
C TYR A 234 15.46 15.39 4.80
N GLN A 235 16.11 14.51 4.03
CA GLN A 235 17.46 14.75 3.51
C GLN A 235 17.40 15.11 2.03
N ILE A 236 17.59 16.39 1.69
CA ILE A 236 17.79 16.82 0.31
C ILE A 236 19.25 16.51 -0.07
N LYS A 237 19.47 15.41 -0.79
CA LYS A 237 20.79 14.91 -1.18
C LYS A 237 21.26 15.55 -2.49
N LEU A 238 21.91 16.71 -2.42
CA LEU A 238 22.52 17.35 -3.59
C LEU A 238 24.01 17.02 -3.74
N PHE A 239 24.75 16.72 -2.65
CA PHE A 239 26.18 16.38 -2.70
C PHE A 239 26.62 15.43 -1.57
N ALA A 240 27.50 14.47 -1.87
CA ALA A 240 28.15 13.60 -0.89
C ALA A 240 29.24 14.34 -0.11
N LYS A 241 29.02 14.52 1.19
CA LYS A 241 30.07 14.96 2.12
C LYS A 241 30.64 13.74 2.85
N GLN A 242 31.96 13.68 2.99
CA GLN A 242 32.62 12.72 3.86
C GLN A 242 32.83 13.33 5.26
N ARG A 243 32.66 12.53 6.31
CA ARG A 243 32.82 12.94 7.71
C ARG A 243 33.76 11.99 8.43
N LYS A 244 34.67 12.55 9.24
CA LYS A 244 35.50 11.77 10.16
C LYS A 244 34.71 11.48 11.43
N VAL A 245 34.66 10.20 11.82
CA VAL A 245 33.99 9.71 13.02
C VAL A 245 35.02 8.99 13.89
N ARG A 246 35.10 9.35 15.18
CA ARG A 246 35.92 8.65 16.17
C ARG A 246 35.24 7.38 16.65
N LEU A 247 35.97 6.28 16.68
CA LEU A 247 35.48 4.99 17.16
C LEU A 247 36.04 4.64 18.53
N PHE A 248 35.18 4.04 19.36
CA PHE A 248 35.54 3.47 20.66
C PHE A 248 35.02 2.03 20.76
N ASP A 249 35.70 1.18 21.50
CA ASP A 249 35.19 -0.14 21.87
C ASP A 249 34.24 -0.08 23.07
N LYS A 250 33.59 -1.19 23.40
CA LYS A 250 32.69 -1.30 24.57
C LYS A 250 33.33 -0.93 25.92
N HIS A 251 34.66 -0.91 26.01
CA HIS A 251 35.44 -0.52 27.18
C HIS A 251 35.96 0.94 27.10
N GLN A 252 35.44 1.75 26.17
CA GLN A 252 35.82 3.14 25.92
C GLN A 252 37.28 3.33 25.49
N LYS A 253 37.92 2.29 24.95
CA LYS A 253 39.25 2.41 24.33
C LYS A 253 39.10 2.93 22.91
N SER A 254 39.91 3.93 22.56
CA SER A 254 39.92 4.48 21.20
C SER A 254 40.36 3.44 20.17
N MET A 255 39.59 3.28 19.10
CA MET A 255 39.89 2.45 17.94
C MET A 255 40.39 3.28 16.73
N GLY A 256 40.46 4.61 16.88
CA GLY A 256 40.92 5.53 15.83
C GLY A 256 39.76 6.26 15.12
N ASP A 257 40.11 6.94 14.03
CA ASP A 257 39.19 7.74 13.22
C ASP A 257 38.92 7.04 11.89
N ILE A 258 37.64 6.88 11.54
CA ILE A 258 37.23 6.41 10.22
C ILE A 258 36.54 7.54 9.45
N THR A 259 36.60 7.46 8.11
CA THR A 259 35.93 8.43 7.24
C THR A 259 34.70 7.78 6.62
N LEU A 260 33.52 8.24 7.01
CA LEU A 260 32.24 7.73 6.54
C LEU A 260 31.61 8.66 5.49
N SER A 261 30.98 8.06 4.49
CA SER A 261 30.13 8.77 3.55
C SER A 261 28.82 9.19 4.21
N SER A 262 28.27 10.33 3.79
CA SER A 262 26.90 10.76 4.17
C SER A 262 25.81 10.03 3.37
N HIS A 263 26.19 9.25 2.35
CA HIS A 263 25.25 8.54 1.47
C HIS A 263 24.86 7.16 2.00
N SER A 264 25.76 6.48 2.71
CA SER A 264 25.53 5.20 3.38
C SER A 264 25.17 5.41 4.85
N ASN A 265 24.36 4.50 5.38
CA ASN A 265 24.09 4.45 6.82
C ASN A 265 25.38 4.02 7.58
N LEU A 266 25.39 4.14 8.91
CA LEU A 266 26.57 3.81 9.71
C LEU A 266 26.91 2.31 9.62
N LEU A 267 25.94 1.42 9.48
CA LEU A 267 26.20 -0.02 9.35
C LEU A 267 27.01 -0.33 8.09
N ASP A 268 26.57 0.15 6.92
CA ASP A 268 27.27 -0.06 5.66
C ASP A 268 28.61 0.68 5.62
N GLY A 269 28.65 1.89 6.19
CA GLY A 269 29.89 2.64 6.33
C GLY A 269 30.93 1.94 7.20
N LEU A 270 30.54 1.29 8.29
CA LEU A 270 31.48 0.50 9.13
C LEU A 270 32.04 -0.71 8.37
N ILE A 271 31.20 -1.36 7.55
CA ILE A 271 31.62 -2.51 6.74
C ILE A 271 32.69 -2.13 5.71
N GLU A 272 32.62 -0.94 5.12
CA GLU A 272 33.66 -0.43 4.20
C GLU A 272 35.03 -0.28 4.88
N HIS A 273 35.07 -0.19 6.21
CA HIS A 273 36.29 -0.14 7.03
C HIS A 273 36.57 -1.47 7.76
N ASP A 274 36.04 -2.59 7.24
CA ASP A 274 36.21 -3.94 7.79
C ASP A 274 35.68 -4.11 9.24
N ILE A 275 34.70 -3.30 9.64
CA ILE A 275 34.04 -3.39 10.94
C ILE A 275 32.63 -3.92 10.74
N ALA A 276 32.41 -5.18 11.15
CA ALA A 276 31.12 -5.84 11.03
C ALA A 276 30.34 -5.81 12.35
N LEU A 277 29.09 -5.34 12.29
CA LEU A 277 28.12 -5.46 13.38
C LEU A 277 27.21 -6.68 13.16
N PRO A 278 26.65 -7.31 14.21
CA PRO A 278 25.87 -8.56 14.13
C PRO A 278 24.45 -8.38 13.53
N SER A 279 24.29 -7.49 12.55
CA SER A 279 22.99 -7.21 11.94
C SER A 279 22.55 -8.32 10.97
N THR A 280 21.45 -8.99 11.29
CA THR A 280 20.85 -10.05 10.46
C THR A 280 19.91 -9.49 9.38
N CYS A 281 19.19 -8.39 9.66
CA CYS A 281 18.17 -7.80 8.75
C CYS A 281 18.73 -6.97 7.57
N GLY A 282 20.05 -6.90 7.39
CA GLY A 282 20.67 -6.16 6.29
C GLY A 282 20.39 -4.65 6.25
N GLY A 283 20.04 -4.07 7.40
CA GLY A 283 19.78 -2.64 7.56
C GLY A 283 18.31 -2.22 7.56
N GLY A 284 17.37 -3.17 7.58
CA GLY A 284 15.93 -2.90 7.68
C GLY A 284 15.45 -2.33 9.03
N GLY A 285 16.30 -2.32 10.07
CA GLY A 285 15.95 -1.78 11.39
C GLY A 285 15.04 -2.67 12.23
N THR A 286 14.88 -3.95 11.87
CA THR A 286 13.94 -4.88 12.50
C THR A 286 14.57 -5.90 13.45
N CYS A 287 15.88 -6.16 13.34
CA CYS A 287 16.56 -7.17 14.18
C CYS A 287 17.09 -6.62 15.51
N GLY A 288 17.22 -5.30 15.67
CA GLY A 288 17.81 -4.68 16.87
C GLY A 288 19.33 -4.87 17.08
N ARG A 289 20.00 -5.72 16.29
CA ARG A 289 21.39 -6.17 16.57
C ARG A 289 22.50 -5.20 16.19
N CYS A 290 22.27 -4.24 15.29
CA CYS A 290 23.29 -3.24 14.91
C CYS A 290 23.48 -2.13 15.96
N LYS A 291 23.59 -2.51 17.23
CA LYS A 291 23.59 -1.61 18.38
C LYS A 291 24.91 -0.85 18.47
N VAL A 292 24.82 0.46 18.46
CA VAL A 292 25.94 1.38 18.68
C VAL A 292 25.52 2.43 19.69
N MET A 293 26.49 3.05 20.36
CA MET A 293 26.22 4.21 21.21
C MET A 293 26.85 5.44 20.57
N ILE A 294 26.04 6.48 20.32
CA ILE A 294 26.48 7.69 19.64
C ILE A 294 26.61 8.84 20.65
N ASN A 295 27.73 9.55 20.60
CA ASN A 295 27.99 10.71 21.45
C ASN A 295 28.49 11.90 20.59
N PRO A 296 28.04 13.14 20.80
CA PRO A 296 26.85 13.51 21.58
C PRO A 296 25.59 12.83 21.02
N VAL A 297 24.60 12.63 21.90
CA VAL A 297 23.37 11.91 21.59
C VAL A 297 22.66 12.57 20.39
N THR A 298 22.36 11.76 19.36
CA THR A 298 21.67 12.19 18.14
C THR A 298 20.15 11.97 18.24
N ASN A 299 19.39 12.38 17.22
CA ASN A 299 17.95 12.11 17.18
C ASN A 299 17.64 10.60 17.18
N THR A 300 16.45 10.22 17.63
CA THR A 300 15.95 8.84 17.57
C THR A 300 15.05 8.64 16.35
N THR A 301 15.00 7.40 15.87
CA THR A 301 14.09 6.91 14.83
C THR A 301 13.00 6.03 15.44
N SER A 302 11.93 5.74 14.68
CA SER A 302 10.88 4.82 15.13
C SER A 302 11.41 3.41 15.41
N ALA A 303 12.40 2.96 14.63
CA ALA A 303 13.03 1.66 14.81
C ALA A 303 13.84 1.59 16.12
N ASP A 304 14.50 2.68 16.53
CA ASP A 304 15.19 2.69 17.83
C ASP A 304 14.20 2.52 19.00
N HIS A 305 13.04 3.17 18.92
CA HIS A 305 12.00 3.05 19.96
C HIS A 305 11.37 1.64 20.02
N GLN A 306 11.46 0.84 18.96
CA GLN A 306 10.98 -0.55 18.97
C GLN A 306 11.96 -1.50 19.68
N HIS A 307 13.26 -1.17 19.70
CA HIS A 307 14.30 -2.07 20.18
C HIS A 307 15.01 -1.61 21.45
N PHE A 308 14.94 -0.33 21.81
CA PHE A 308 15.61 0.22 22.98
C PHE A 308 14.62 0.92 23.93
N SER A 309 14.90 0.79 25.23
CA SER A 309 14.17 1.52 26.27
C SER A 309 14.48 3.02 26.25
N ASP A 310 13.58 3.85 26.80
CA ASP A 310 13.80 5.31 26.89
C ASP A 310 15.11 5.66 27.63
N LYS A 311 15.51 4.85 28.62
CA LYS A 311 16.78 5.02 29.34
C LYS A 311 17.98 4.78 28.43
N GLU A 312 17.95 3.72 27.62
CA GLU A 312 19.02 3.43 26.66
C GLU A 312 19.09 4.52 25.57
N LEU A 313 17.94 5.00 25.09
CA LEU A 313 17.90 6.08 24.10
C LEU A 313 18.52 7.38 24.64
N GLN A 314 18.31 7.70 25.92
CA GLN A 314 18.95 8.84 26.61
C GLN A 314 20.46 8.64 26.81
N GLN A 315 20.92 7.40 26.97
CA GLN A 315 22.35 7.06 27.04
C GLN A 315 23.05 7.09 25.68
N GLY A 316 22.30 7.24 24.58
CA GLY A 316 22.84 7.37 23.23
C GLY A 316 22.81 6.09 22.40
N TYR A 317 22.14 5.02 22.84
CA TYR A 317 22.00 3.80 22.05
C TYR A 317 21.15 4.02 20.80
N ARG A 318 21.66 3.62 19.64
CA ARG A 318 21.03 3.76 18.31
C ARG A 318 21.29 2.53 17.46
N LEU A 319 20.42 2.29 16.47
CA LEU A 319 20.64 1.31 15.42
C LEU A 319 21.51 1.91 14.32
N ALA A 320 22.72 1.39 14.12
CA ALA A 320 23.67 1.90 13.13
C ALA A 320 23.06 1.96 11.71
N CYS A 321 22.21 1.01 11.34
CA CYS A 321 21.57 0.99 10.03
C CYS A 321 20.54 2.10 9.78
N GLN A 322 20.00 2.71 10.84
CA GLN A 322 18.97 3.75 10.75
C GLN A 322 19.55 5.17 10.87
N HIS A 323 20.88 5.27 11.03
CA HIS A 323 21.58 6.54 11.23
C HIS A 323 22.64 6.75 10.17
N PHE A 324 23.00 8.02 9.95
CA PHE A 324 23.99 8.44 8.96
C PHE A 324 25.08 9.26 9.64
N SER A 325 26.24 9.39 9.00
CA SER A 325 27.43 10.06 9.53
C SER A 325 27.30 11.59 9.68
N ASN A 326 26.22 12.21 9.22
CA ASN A 326 26.06 13.68 9.19
C ASN A 326 26.20 14.35 10.57
N ASP A 327 25.59 13.74 11.59
CA ASP A 327 25.51 14.29 12.95
C ASP A 327 26.35 13.48 13.97
N VAL A 328 27.17 12.55 13.48
CA VAL A 328 27.94 11.63 14.32
C VAL A 328 29.38 12.12 14.41
N LYS A 329 29.83 12.48 15.61
CA LYS A 329 31.23 12.86 15.88
C LYS A 329 32.04 11.69 16.43
N GLN A 330 31.45 10.96 17.36
CA GLN A 330 32.03 9.78 17.97
C GLN A 330 30.96 8.72 18.17
N MET A 331 31.36 7.46 18.05
CA MET A 331 30.49 6.33 18.33
C MET A 331 31.28 5.20 19.01
N THR A 332 30.61 4.53 19.92
CA THR A 332 31.10 3.34 20.60
C THR A 332 30.44 2.12 19.98
N LEU A 333 31.27 1.15 19.58
CA LEU A 333 30.85 -0.14 19.07
C LEU A 333 30.59 -1.07 20.26
N ILE A 334 29.36 -1.57 20.37
CA ILE A 334 28.95 -2.43 21.49
C ILE A 334 29.31 -3.88 21.16
N ASP A 335 28.81 -4.35 20.02
CA ASP A 335 28.99 -5.71 19.54
C ASP A 335 29.65 -5.66 18.16
N VAL A 336 30.90 -6.10 18.08
CA VAL A 336 31.66 -6.24 16.83
C VAL A 336 31.89 -7.71 16.58
N THR A 337 31.63 -8.15 15.36
CA THR A 337 31.85 -9.52 14.91
C THR A 337 33.17 -9.62 14.14
N GLU A 338 33.78 -10.80 14.13
CA GLU A 338 35.00 -11.06 13.34
C GLU A 338 34.72 -11.28 11.84
N ALA A 339 33.46 -11.15 11.41
CA ALA A 339 33.04 -11.32 10.02
C ALA A 339 33.77 -10.36 9.08
N LYS A 340 34.28 -10.88 7.97
CA LYS A 340 35.03 -10.10 6.97
C LYS A 340 34.34 -10.11 5.63
N LYS A 341 34.65 -9.11 4.81
CA LYS A 341 34.16 -9.05 3.44
C LYS A 341 34.97 -10.03 2.57
N HIS A 342 34.26 -10.87 1.82
CA HIS A 342 34.80 -11.86 0.90
C HIS A 342 34.16 -11.72 -0.48
N ALA A 343 34.96 -11.81 -1.54
CA ALA A 343 34.45 -12.01 -2.88
C ALA A 343 34.28 -13.52 -3.11
N LEU A 344 33.06 -13.98 -3.34
CA LEU A 344 32.71 -15.39 -3.50
C LEU A 344 32.53 -15.71 -4.99
N LEU A 345 33.29 -16.67 -5.51
CA LEU A 345 33.21 -17.17 -6.87
C LEU A 345 32.23 -18.36 -6.93
N LEU A 346 31.18 -18.25 -7.74
CA LEU A 346 30.21 -19.34 -7.93
C LEU A 346 30.85 -20.48 -8.74
N THR A 347 30.93 -21.67 -8.16
CA THR A 347 31.48 -22.88 -8.81
C THR A 347 30.38 -23.76 -9.39
N SER A 348 29.23 -23.87 -8.71
CA SER A 348 28.09 -24.69 -9.15
C SER A 348 26.75 -24.06 -8.80
N SER A 349 25.74 -24.32 -9.63
CA SER A 349 24.37 -23.82 -9.45
C SER A 349 23.37 -24.86 -9.97
N THR A 350 22.73 -25.59 -9.06
CA THR A 350 21.86 -26.73 -9.39
C THR A 350 20.50 -26.60 -8.69
N PHE A 351 19.42 -27.08 -9.32
CA PHE A 351 18.13 -27.19 -8.63
C PHE A 351 18.13 -28.48 -7.81
N VAL A 352 17.82 -28.37 -6.52
CA VAL A 352 17.63 -29.51 -5.60
C VAL A 352 16.16 -29.75 -5.27
N SER A 353 15.30 -28.78 -5.59
CA SER A 353 13.85 -28.93 -5.65
C SER A 353 13.28 -27.97 -6.70
N PRO A 354 11.99 -28.04 -7.06
CA PRO A 354 11.40 -27.15 -8.06
C PRO A 354 11.58 -25.65 -7.79
N TYR A 355 11.78 -25.25 -6.53
CA TYR A 355 11.91 -23.85 -6.12
C TYR A 355 13.19 -23.54 -5.34
N ILE A 356 14.08 -24.50 -5.11
CA ILE A 356 15.31 -24.31 -4.33
C ILE A 356 16.52 -24.69 -5.17
N LYS A 357 17.50 -23.80 -5.23
CA LYS A 357 18.81 -24.08 -5.82
C LYS A 357 19.87 -24.26 -4.74
N GLU A 358 20.75 -25.22 -4.96
CA GLU A 358 22.03 -25.30 -4.29
C GLU A 358 23.05 -24.47 -5.07
N LEU A 359 23.69 -23.53 -4.38
CA LEU A 359 24.77 -22.71 -4.90
C LEU A 359 26.04 -23.02 -4.14
N ARG A 360 27.12 -23.32 -4.86
CA ARG A 360 28.44 -23.62 -4.28
C ARG A 360 29.40 -22.50 -4.63
N PHE A 361 30.06 -21.96 -3.62
CA PHE A 361 31.00 -20.86 -3.79
C PHE A 361 32.38 -21.20 -3.23
N LYS A 362 33.43 -20.64 -3.83
CA LYS A 362 34.77 -20.56 -3.24
C LYS A 362 35.14 -19.12 -2.97
N VAL A 363 35.88 -18.87 -1.89
CA VAL A 363 36.47 -17.56 -1.66
C VAL A 363 37.48 -17.27 -2.77
N LYS A 364 37.33 -16.13 -3.45
CA LYS A 364 38.26 -15.69 -4.49
C LYS A 364 39.64 -15.50 -3.86
N GLY A 365 40.63 -16.28 -4.32
CA GLY A 365 41.96 -16.36 -3.71
C GLY A 365 42.24 -17.67 -2.97
N GLY A 366 41.25 -18.56 -2.83
CA GLY A 366 41.43 -19.92 -2.36
C GLY A 366 41.59 -20.09 -0.84
N ALA A 367 41.31 -19.05 -0.05
CA ALA A 367 41.32 -19.16 1.41
C ALA A 367 40.09 -19.93 1.89
N ALA A 368 40.30 -21.07 2.56
CA ALA A 368 39.23 -21.73 3.31
C ALA A 368 38.83 -20.86 4.50
N LEU A 369 37.52 -20.79 4.79
CA LEU A 369 37.01 -20.11 5.96
C LEU A 369 36.77 -21.14 7.06
N SER A 370 37.25 -20.83 8.26
CA SER A 370 36.83 -21.55 9.47
C SER A 370 35.51 -20.96 9.92
N TYR A 371 34.53 -21.82 10.22
CA TYR A 371 33.26 -21.43 10.79
C TYR A 371 32.57 -22.56 11.54
N LYS A 372 31.73 -22.23 12.51
CA LYS A 372 30.83 -23.17 13.19
C LYS A 372 29.67 -23.58 12.29
N ALA A 373 29.23 -24.83 12.40
CA ALA A 373 28.04 -25.27 11.69
C ALA A 373 26.80 -24.46 12.08
N GLY A 374 25.97 -24.16 11.10
CA GLY A 374 24.82 -23.25 11.24
C GLY A 374 25.14 -21.77 11.02
N ALA A 375 26.40 -21.41 10.75
CA ALA A 375 26.78 -20.06 10.38
C ALA A 375 26.10 -19.57 9.07
N PHE A 376 25.96 -18.26 8.93
CA PHE A 376 25.40 -17.62 7.73
C PHE A 376 26.30 -16.52 7.17
N MET A 377 26.04 -16.15 5.91
CA MET A 377 26.69 -15.02 5.25
C MET A 377 25.66 -14.04 4.70
N ARG A 378 26.02 -12.75 4.71
CA ARG A 378 25.21 -11.69 4.12
C ARG A 378 25.80 -11.27 2.76
N PHE A 379 25.03 -11.47 1.70
CA PHE A 379 25.38 -11.15 0.33
C PHE A 379 25.02 -9.71 -0.03
N PHE A 380 25.89 -9.05 -0.80
CA PHE A 380 25.65 -7.74 -1.39
C PHE A 380 25.16 -7.91 -2.82
N ILE A 381 23.90 -7.53 -3.04
CA ILE A 381 23.22 -7.66 -4.33
C ILE A 381 23.27 -6.27 -5.00
N PRO A 382 23.97 -6.12 -6.14
CA PRO A 382 24.07 -4.84 -6.84
C PRO A 382 22.72 -4.45 -7.46
N ALA A 383 22.54 -3.17 -7.79
CA ALA A 383 21.39 -2.75 -8.58
C ALA A 383 21.46 -3.40 -9.97
N SER A 384 20.41 -4.09 -10.37
CA SER A 384 20.41 -4.86 -11.63
C SER A 384 18.99 -5.10 -12.15
N LYS A 385 18.91 -5.68 -13.36
CA LYS A 385 17.68 -6.22 -13.93
C LYS A 385 17.49 -7.66 -13.45
N GLY A 386 16.30 -7.97 -12.96
CA GLY A 386 15.88 -9.31 -12.57
C GLY A 386 14.75 -9.83 -13.43
N CYS A 387 14.51 -11.13 -13.34
CA CYS A 387 13.40 -11.82 -14.00
C CYS A 387 12.62 -12.65 -12.97
N SER A 388 11.30 -12.80 -13.18
CA SER A 388 10.42 -13.54 -12.28
C SER A 388 10.54 -15.05 -12.39
N VAL A 389 10.97 -15.55 -13.55
CA VAL A 389 11.22 -16.97 -13.82
C VAL A 389 12.73 -17.13 -14.06
N PRO A 390 13.39 -18.12 -13.43
CA PRO A 390 14.82 -18.35 -13.60
C PRO A 390 15.22 -18.50 -15.07
N MET A 391 16.34 -17.87 -15.47
CA MET A 391 16.82 -17.89 -16.85
C MET A 391 17.20 -19.30 -17.30
N GLN A 392 17.75 -20.10 -16.39
CA GLN A 392 18.19 -21.48 -16.62
C GLN A 392 17.29 -22.45 -15.87
N LEU A 393 16.01 -22.52 -16.24
CA LEU A 393 15.05 -23.47 -15.68
C LEU A 393 15.06 -24.79 -16.49
N PRO A 394 15.41 -25.94 -15.90
CA PRO A 394 15.35 -27.25 -16.57
C PRO A 394 13.95 -27.57 -17.11
N GLU A 395 13.87 -28.27 -18.25
CA GLU A 395 12.59 -28.64 -18.89
C GLU A 395 11.66 -29.39 -17.92
N GLU A 396 12.23 -30.29 -17.13
CA GLU A 396 11.53 -31.10 -16.12
C GLU A 396 10.85 -30.26 -15.03
N LEU A 397 11.40 -29.08 -14.73
CA LEU A 397 10.87 -28.19 -13.69
C LEU A 397 9.90 -27.15 -14.25
N LYS A 398 9.86 -26.92 -15.56
CA LYS A 398 8.92 -25.97 -16.18
C LYS A 398 7.46 -26.16 -15.74
N PRO A 399 6.90 -27.39 -15.63
CA PRO A 399 5.55 -27.64 -15.11
C PRO A 399 5.23 -26.87 -13.82
N HIS A 400 6.19 -26.78 -12.89
CA HIS A 400 5.99 -26.10 -11.61
C HIS A 400 5.90 -24.58 -11.73
N TRP A 401 6.42 -23.98 -12.81
CA TRP A 401 6.53 -22.51 -12.97
C TRP A 401 5.48 -21.89 -13.91
N HIS A 402 4.57 -22.68 -14.51
CA HIS A 402 3.58 -22.17 -15.49
C HIS A 402 2.62 -21.11 -14.94
N HIS A 403 2.37 -21.14 -13.63
CA HIS A 403 1.46 -20.22 -12.95
C HIS A 403 2.12 -18.86 -12.63
N ILE A 404 3.44 -18.73 -12.79
CA ILE A 404 4.19 -17.52 -12.51
C ILE A 404 4.27 -16.68 -13.79
N GLU A 405 3.74 -15.47 -13.74
CA GLU A 405 3.80 -14.53 -14.85
C GLU A 405 5.26 -14.10 -15.11
N LYS A 406 5.66 -14.11 -16.38
CA LYS A 406 6.99 -13.67 -16.81
C LYS A 406 7.06 -12.14 -16.76
N LEU A 407 7.91 -11.62 -15.90
CA LEU A 407 8.12 -10.20 -15.66
C LEU A 407 9.62 -9.93 -15.57
N ASP A 408 10.08 -8.95 -16.33
CA ASP A 408 11.39 -8.32 -16.15
C ASP A 408 11.22 -7.07 -15.28
N TYR A 409 12.12 -6.87 -14.33
CA TYR A 409 12.06 -5.75 -13.40
C TYR A 409 13.45 -5.22 -13.07
N GLU A 410 13.50 -3.97 -12.61
CA GLU A 410 14.72 -3.36 -12.07
C GLU A 410 14.61 -3.27 -10.55
N HIS A 411 15.74 -3.46 -9.87
CA HIS A 411 15.81 -3.28 -8.43
C HIS A 411 17.05 -2.49 -8.04
N LEU A 412 16.94 -1.78 -6.92
CA LEU A 412 18.08 -1.13 -6.28
C LEU A 412 18.97 -2.16 -5.58
N ALA A 413 20.19 -1.76 -5.27
CA ALA A 413 21.11 -2.59 -4.50
C ALA A 413 20.51 -2.90 -3.12
N CYS A 414 20.73 -4.11 -2.63
CA CYS A 414 20.28 -4.54 -1.29
C CYS A 414 21.19 -5.63 -0.74
N THR A 415 20.96 -6.04 0.51
CA THR A 415 21.68 -7.15 1.13
C THR A 415 20.72 -8.24 1.61
N ARG A 416 21.14 -9.50 1.58
CA ARG A 416 20.35 -10.64 2.09
C ARG A 416 21.25 -11.68 2.74
N SER A 417 20.76 -12.29 3.82
CA SER A 417 21.46 -13.32 4.59
C SER A 417 21.05 -14.71 4.11
N TYR A 418 22.01 -15.63 4.02
CA TYR A 418 21.79 -17.04 3.68
C TYR A 418 22.71 -17.91 4.53
N SER A 419 22.16 -18.95 5.15
CA SER A 419 22.89 -19.90 5.99
C SER A 419 23.72 -20.88 5.15
N ILE A 420 24.88 -21.26 5.66
CA ILE A 420 25.79 -22.20 5.03
C ILE A 420 25.25 -23.63 5.29
N ALA A 421 25.21 -24.45 4.24
CA ALA A 421 24.60 -25.79 4.23
C ALA A 421 25.57 -26.94 4.52
N THR A 422 26.84 -26.62 4.74
CA THR A 422 27.94 -27.57 4.99
C THR A 422 28.69 -27.19 6.25
N SER A 423 29.49 -28.11 6.78
CA SER A 423 30.46 -27.82 7.84
C SER A 423 31.81 -27.38 7.25
N ALA A 424 32.55 -26.52 7.97
CA ALA A 424 33.87 -26.06 7.55
C ALA A 424 34.89 -27.22 7.43
N ASP A 425 34.67 -28.31 8.15
CA ASP A 425 35.54 -29.48 8.18
C ASP A 425 35.30 -30.47 7.02
N THR A 426 34.19 -30.34 6.29
CA THR A 426 33.77 -31.29 5.25
C THR A 426 34.16 -30.84 3.85
N THR A 427 34.25 -29.54 3.59
CA THR A 427 34.52 -29.00 2.26
C THR A 427 35.19 -27.63 2.30
N ASP A 428 35.95 -27.31 1.25
CA ASP A 428 36.51 -25.97 1.01
C ASP A 428 35.51 -25.02 0.31
N GLU A 429 34.32 -25.53 -0.05
CA GLU A 429 33.23 -24.76 -0.65
C GLU A 429 32.21 -24.30 0.40
N LEU A 430 31.68 -23.11 0.17
CA LEU A 430 30.54 -22.57 0.90
C LEU A 430 29.28 -22.94 0.11
N VAL A 431 28.47 -23.83 0.66
CA VAL A 431 27.23 -24.30 0.02
C VAL A 431 26.04 -23.56 0.61
N PHE A 432 25.10 -23.11 -0.22
CA PHE A 432 23.87 -22.43 0.21
C PHE A 432 22.65 -23.03 -0.50
N THR A 433 21.57 -23.31 0.23
CA THR A 433 20.28 -23.71 -0.36
C THR A 433 19.32 -22.53 -0.39
N ILE A 434 19.14 -21.93 -1.57
CA ILE A 434 18.37 -20.70 -1.74
C ILE A 434 17.01 -21.01 -2.37
N LYS A 435 15.95 -20.73 -1.61
CA LYS A 435 14.58 -20.74 -2.14
C LYS A 435 14.33 -19.50 -2.98
N ILE A 436 13.90 -19.71 -4.22
CA ILE A 436 13.49 -18.64 -5.12
C ILE A 436 12.12 -18.12 -4.68
N GLN A 437 12.09 -16.86 -4.27
CA GLN A 437 10.86 -16.20 -3.85
C GLN A 437 10.18 -15.57 -5.08
N SER A 438 9.25 -16.31 -5.69
CA SER A 438 8.47 -15.84 -6.83
C SER A 438 7.48 -14.74 -6.44
N ALA A 439 7.16 -13.86 -7.38
CA ALA A 439 6.12 -12.87 -7.20
C ALA A 439 4.75 -13.55 -7.02
N PRO A 440 3.94 -13.19 -6.00
CA PRO A 440 2.60 -13.74 -5.84
C PRO A 440 1.62 -13.23 -6.92
N HIS A 441 1.89 -12.08 -7.54
CA HIS A 441 1.11 -11.43 -8.60
C HIS A 441 1.87 -10.23 -9.18
N HIS A 442 1.46 -9.70 -10.34
CA HIS A 442 2.17 -8.65 -11.10
C HIS A 442 2.47 -7.33 -10.36
N LYS A 443 1.79 -7.05 -9.23
CA LYS A 443 2.00 -5.82 -8.45
C LYS A 443 3.15 -5.91 -7.46
N VAL A 444 3.68 -7.10 -7.21
CA VAL A 444 4.74 -7.34 -6.24
C VAL A 444 5.94 -7.92 -6.97
N LEU A 445 7.11 -7.31 -6.78
CA LEU A 445 8.34 -7.80 -7.38
C LEU A 445 8.75 -9.15 -6.74
N PRO A 446 9.37 -10.05 -7.53
CA PRO A 446 10.02 -11.24 -6.99
C PRO A 446 11.11 -10.89 -5.98
N GLY A 447 11.49 -11.85 -5.13
CA GLY A 447 12.53 -11.67 -4.12
C GLY A 447 13.89 -11.40 -4.76
N VAL A 448 14.33 -10.14 -4.66
CA VAL A 448 15.54 -9.60 -5.28
C VAL A 448 16.77 -10.48 -5.06
N GLY A 449 17.10 -10.81 -3.81
CA GLY A 449 18.31 -11.60 -3.51
C GLY A 449 18.25 -13.02 -4.03
N SER A 450 17.10 -13.68 -3.86
CA SER A 450 16.94 -15.05 -4.36
C SER A 450 16.94 -15.10 -5.89
N SER A 451 16.34 -14.12 -6.57
CA SER A 451 16.35 -14.06 -8.03
C SER A 451 17.75 -13.76 -8.56
N TYR A 452 18.46 -12.80 -7.97
CA TYR A 452 19.82 -12.45 -8.38
C TYR A 452 20.79 -13.63 -8.21
N LEU A 453 20.88 -14.21 -7.00
CA LEU A 453 21.84 -15.28 -6.71
C LEU A 453 21.55 -16.56 -7.49
N CYS A 454 20.27 -16.92 -7.67
CA CYS A 454 19.90 -18.12 -8.41
C CYS A 454 20.06 -18.00 -9.93
N ASN A 455 20.18 -16.77 -10.46
CA ASN A 455 20.47 -16.49 -11.87
C ASN A 455 21.96 -16.19 -12.15
N LEU A 456 22.82 -16.19 -11.13
CA LEU A 456 24.27 -16.13 -11.34
C LEU A 456 24.75 -17.35 -12.13
N ALA A 457 25.63 -17.11 -13.09
CA ALA A 457 26.29 -18.17 -13.84
C ALA A 457 27.58 -18.60 -13.13
N PRO A 458 27.94 -19.90 -13.17
CA PRO A 458 29.24 -20.37 -12.70
C PRO A 458 30.39 -19.54 -13.31
N GLY A 459 31.36 -19.18 -12.48
CA GLY A 459 32.47 -18.28 -12.82
C GLY A 459 32.22 -16.80 -12.49
N GLN A 460 30.99 -16.40 -12.16
CA GLN A 460 30.70 -15.05 -11.66
C GLN A 460 31.01 -14.93 -10.17
N SER A 461 31.35 -13.71 -9.73
CA SER A 461 31.61 -13.41 -8.32
C SER A 461 30.57 -12.48 -7.72
N VAL A 462 30.27 -12.69 -6.43
CA VAL A 462 29.41 -11.82 -5.62
C VAL A 462 30.11 -11.51 -4.30
N ASP A 463 29.96 -10.29 -3.81
CA ASP A 463 30.50 -9.91 -2.51
C ASP A 463 29.57 -10.42 -1.39
N ALA A 464 30.16 -10.96 -0.34
CA ALA A 464 29.46 -11.33 0.88
C ALA A 464 30.28 -10.96 2.12
N ILE A 465 29.62 -10.83 3.26
CA ILE A 465 30.26 -10.66 4.56
C ILE A 465 29.82 -11.77 5.51
N GLY A 466 30.75 -12.30 6.27
CA GLY A 466 30.55 -13.44 7.16
C GLY A 466 31.88 -14.13 7.44
N PRO A 467 31.86 -15.32 8.02
CA PRO A 467 30.67 -16.00 8.56
C PRO A 467 30.15 -15.32 9.84
N PHE A 468 28.83 -15.38 10.06
CA PHE A 468 28.19 -14.98 11.31
C PHE A 468 27.70 -16.23 12.04
N GLU A 469 28.07 -16.40 13.32
CA GLU A 469 27.92 -17.65 14.08
C GLU A 469 26.98 -17.47 15.26
N GLU A 470 25.68 -17.42 15.00
CA GLU A 470 24.65 -17.22 16.04
C GLU A 470 23.81 -18.47 16.32
N PHE A 471 23.75 -19.38 15.35
CA PHE A 471 23.03 -20.65 15.43
C PHE A 471 24.03 -21.79 15.28
N PHE A 472 24.36 -22.45 16.39
CA PHE A 472 25.32 -23.56 16.44
C PHE A 472 24.93 -24.54 17.54
N ALA A 473 25.43 -25.78 17.44
CA ALA A 473 25.20 -26.80 18.46
C ALA A 473 25.88 -26.43 19.79
N SER A 474 25.22 -26.71 20.92
CA SER A 474 25.82 -26.60 22.25
C SER A 474 27.15 -27.36 22.32
N GLU A 475 28.22 -26.65 22.67
CA GLU A 475 29.54 -27.24 22.78
C GLU A 475 29.60 -28.29 23.90
N ASN A 476 30.25 -29.43 23.63
CA ASN A 476 30.46 -30.51 24.60
C ASN A 476 29.18 -31.09 25.23
N SER A 477 28.05 -30.99 24.53
CA SER A 477 26.78 -31.57 24.96
C SER A 477 26.55 -32.95 24.34
N ASN A 478 26.29 -33.95 25.18
CA ASN A 478 25.89 -35.30 24.76
C ASN A 478 24.36 -35.50 24.79
N LYS A 479 23.60 -34.41 24.96
CA LYS A 479 22.14 -34.44 24.95
C LYS A 479 21.61 -34.87 23.58
N THR A 480 20.45 -35.48 23.57
CA THR A 480 19.75 -35.85 22.33
C THR A 480 19.42 -34.59 21.54
N MET A 481 19.78 -34.58 20.25
CA MET A 481 19.57 -33.46 19.35
C MET A 481 18.31 -33.68 18.53
N VAL A 482 17.34 -32.77 18.62
CA VAL A 482 16.14 -32.78 17.78
C VAL A 482 16.18 -31.59 16.83
N LEU A 483 16.31 -31.87 15.52
CA LEU A 483 16.28 -30.84 14.48
C LEU A 483 14.90 -30.83 13.83
N VAL A 484 14.33 -29.64 13.66
CA VAL A 484 13.03 -29.46 12.99
C VAL A 484 13.16 -28.39 11.92
N GLY A 485 12.83 -28.73 10.68
CA GLY A 485 12.88 -27.75 9.62
C GLY A 485 11.98 -28.01 8.43
N ALA A 486 11.91 -27.01 7.56
CA ALA A 486 11.17 -27.08 6.30
C ALA A 486 11.73 -26.11 5.26
N GLY A 487 11.64 -26.47 3.98
CA GLY A 487 12.10 -25.62 2.87
C GLY A 487 13.58 -25.26 2.98
N SER A 488 13.92 -23.97 2.79
CA SER A 488 15.32 -23.51 2.86
C SER A 488 15.94 -23.57 4.25
N GLY A 489 15.15 -23.83 5.30
CA GLY A 489 15.69 -24.12 6.64
C GLY A 489 16.53 -25.39 6.69
N MET A 490 16.60 -26.16 5.59
CA MET A 490 17.52 -27.27 5.42
C MET A 490 18.99 -26.87 5.61
N ALA A 491 19.42 -25.69 5.12
CA ALA A 491 20.84 -25.31 5.13
C ALA A 491 21.49 -25.40 6.52
N PRO A 492 21.07 -24.64 7.53
CA PRO A 492 21.76 -24.66 8.81
C PRO A 492 21.60 -26.02 9.52
N LEU A 493 20.48 -26.72 9.34
CA LEU A 493 20.27 -28.03 9.95
C LEU A 493 21.16 -29.12 9.33
N LYS A 494 21.34 -29.11 8.00
CA LYS A 494 22.28 -30.02 7.32
C LYS A 494 23.72 -29.78 7.77
N SER A 495 24.12 -28.51 7.89
CA SER A 495 25.44 -28.13 8.40
C SER A 495 25.68 -28.71 9.81
N LEU A 496 24.70 -28.60 10.71
CA LEU A 496 24.77 -29.19 12.06
C LEU A 496 24.84 -30.73 12.00
N ILE A 497 24.03 -31.39 11.20
CA ILE A 497 24.05 -32.86 11.07
C ILE A 497 25.43 -33.34 10.57
N GLU A 498 25.99 -32.68 9.55
CA GLU A 498 27.33 -33.01 9.03
C GLU A 498 28.42 -32.83 10.09
N GLU A 499 28.42 -31.73 10.83
CA GLU A 499 29.42 -31.49 11.87
C GLU A 499 29.34 -32.54 12.98
N GLN A 500 28.13 -32.83 13.46
CA GLN A 500 27.94 -33.73 14.59
C GLN A 500 28.28 -35.18 14.25
N THR A 501 27.93 -35.63 13.04
CA THR A 501 28.32 -36.96 12.54
C THR A 501 29.82 -37.07 12.27
N ALA A 502 30.46 -35.99 11.77
CA ALA A 502 31.91 -35.95 11.57
C ALA A 502 32.69 -35.95 12.90
N LEU A 503 32.19 -35.27 13.94
CA LEU A 503 32.81 -35.23 15.28
C LEU A 503 32.83 -36.60 15.95
N ALA A 504 31.75 -37.37 15.83
CA ALA A 504 31.68 -38.75 16.32
C ALA A 504 32.76 -39.63 15.66
N SER A 505 32.98 -39.43 14.35
CA SER A 505 33.96 -40.20 13.58
C SER A 505 35.43 -39.84 13.88
N LYS A 506 35.73 -38.60 14.32
CA LYS A 506 37.10 -38.07 14.43
C LYS A 506 37.71 -38.11 15.84
N ASN A 507 36.93 -38.00 16.92
CA ASN A 507 37.49 -37.62 18.23
C ASN A 507 37.18 -38.56 19.42
N GLY A 508 36.61 -39.75 19.21
CA GLY A 508 36.23 -40.64 20.33
C GLY A 508 35.20 -40.02 21.28
N ASN A 509 34.55 -38.93 20.84
CA ASN A 509 33.39 -38.36 21.52
C ASN A 509 32.22 -39.34 21.40
N PRO A 510 31.43 -39.55 22.46
CA PRO A 510 30.24 -40.38 22.37
C PRO A 510 29.28 -39.78 21.34
N GLU A 511 28.80 -40.62 20.43
CA GLU A 511 27.85 -40.21 19.42
C GLU A 511 26.50 -39.93 20.08
N ARG A 512 26.01 -38.69 19.94
CA ARG A 512 24.70 -38.30 20.46
C ARG A 512 23.62 -38.70 19.47
N ASN A 513 22.43 -39.05 19.98
CA ASN A 513 21.29 -39.33 19.12
C ASN A 513 20.81 -38.04 18.44
N ILE A 514 20.53 -38.14 17.14
CA ILE A 514 20.06 -37.06 16.29
C ILE A 514 18.74 -37.47 15.66
N TYR A 515 17.68 -36.73 15.97
CA TYR A 515 16.34 -36.91 15.40
C TYR A 515 16.03 -35.74 14.49
N PHE A 516 15.96 -35.99 13.18
CA PHE A 516 15.72 -34.97 12.18
C PHE A 516 14.30 -35.06 11.62
N PHE A 517 13.45 -34.11 12.00
CA PHE A 517 12.10 -33.94 11.51
C PHE A 517 12.07 -32.89 10.40
N TYR A 518 11.79 -33.31 9.16
CA TYR A 518 11.79 -32.41 8.00
C TYR A 518 10.45 -32.37 7.28
N GLY A 519 9.87 -31.18 7.17
CA GLY A 519 8.59 -30.94 6.52
C GLY A 519 8.74 -30.46 5.07
N ALA A 520 8.00 -31.10 4.16
CA ALA A 520 7.87 -30.69 2.77
C ALA A 520 6.41 -30.74 2.29
N ARG A 521 6.12 -30.21 1.10
CA ARG A 521 4.77 -30.33 0.52
C ARG A 521 4.62 -31.66 -0.19
N LYS A 522 5.51 -31.92 -1.15
CA LYS A 522 5.59 -33.16 -1.92
C LYS A 522 6.96 -33.80 -1.76
N GLU A 523 7.08 -35.04 -2.21
CA GLU A 523 8.36 -35.77 -2.21
C GLU A 523 9.44 -35.03 -3.01
N SER A 524 9.08 -34.42 -4.15
CA SER A 524 9.98 -33.56 -4.95
C SER A 524 10.51 -32.32 -4.22
N ASP A 525 9.92 -31.97 -3.07
CA ASP A 525 10.36 -30.85 -2.23
C ASP A 525 11.26 -31.31 -1.06
N LEU A 526 11.54 -32.62 -0.92
CA LEU A 526 12.48 -33.14 0.07
C LEU A 526 13.91 -32.93 -0.42
N LEU A 527 14.66 -32.09 0.28
CA LEU A 527 16.05 -31.80 -0.03
C LEU A 527 16.94 -32.93 0.51
N TYR A 528 17.89 -33.41 -0.30
CA TYR A 528 18.89 -34.41 0.10
C TYR A 528 18.30 -35.70 0.71
N ALA A 529 17.08 -36.08 0.29
CA ALA A 529 16.36 -37.21 0.89
C ALA A 529 17.19 -38.50 0.85
N ASP A 530 17.78 -38.82 -0.31
CA ASP A 530 18.62 -40.00 -0.49
C ASP A 530 19.84 -40.01 0.45
N GLU A 531 20.45 -38.85 0.69
CA GLU A 531 21.59 -38.71 1.60
C GLU A 531 21.17 -39.00 3.04
N PHE A 532 20.04 -38.44 3.49
CA PHE A 532 19.54 -38.65 4.85
C PHE A 532 19.00 -40.07 5.08
N TYR A 533 18.34 -40.68 4.08
CA TYR A 533 17.96 -42.09 4.15
C TYR A 533 19.19 -42.99 4.22
N HIS A 534 20.21 -42.71 3.41
CA HIS A 534 21.46 -43.46 3.47
C HIS A 534 22.13 -43.30 4.84
N LEU A 535 22.18 -42.08 5.39
CA LEU A 535 22.75 -41.82 6.72
C LEU A 535 21.98 -42.57 7.81
N ALA A 536 20.65 -42.52 7.80
CA ALA A 536 19.81 -43.20 8.80
C ALA A 536 19.94 -44.74 8.73
N ASN A 537 20.20 -45.30 7.55
CA ASN A 537 20.41 -46.74 7.39
C ASN A 537 21.80 -47.23 7.84
N HIS A 538 22.78 -46.33 7.96
CA HIS A 538 24.17 -46.67 8.29
C HIS A 538 24.64 -46.13 9.65
N ASN A 539 23.80 -45.32 10.31
CA ASN A 539 24.10 -44.73 11.61
C ASN A 539 22.91 -44.92 12.54
N ASP A 540 23.04 -45.83 13.52
CA ASP A 540 22.01 -46.14 14.50
C ASP A 540 21.65 -44.95 15.41
N HIS A 541 22.50 -43.92 15.47
CA HIS A 541 22.27 -42.68 16.21
C HIS A 541 21.59 -41.57 15.39
N PHE A 542 21.34 -41.77 14.09
CA PHE A 542 20.66 -40.80 13.24
C PHE A 542 19.30 -41.31 12.78
N HIS A 543 18.25 -40.55 13.08
CA HIS A 543 16.87 -40.89 12.74
C HIS A 543 16.25 -39.79 11.88
N TYR A 544 15.74 -40.15 10.70
CA TYR A 544 15.14 -39.21 9.76
C TYR A 544 13.62 -39.41 9.63
N PHE A 545 12.87 -38.33 9.86
CA PHE A 545 11.40 -38.29 9.83
C PHE A 545 10.90 -37.28 8.78
N PRO A 546 10.96 -37.62 7.48
CA PRO A 546 10.37 -36.80 6.43
C PRO A 546 8.85 -36.82 6.54
N THR A 547 8.23 -35.63 6.49
CA THR A 547 6.78 -35.45 6.62
C THR A 547 6.24 -34.61 5.47
N LEU A 548 5.23 -35.13 4.76
CA LEU A 548 4.62 -34.46 3.61
C LEU A 548 3.23 -33.91 3.95
N SER A 549 3.06 -32.60 3.79
CA SER A 549 1.77 -31.91 3.99
C SER A 549 0.80 -32.06 2.82
N ARG A 550 1.29 -32.48 1.65
CA ARG A 550 0.52 -32.76 0.44
C ARG A 550 1.07 -34.00 -0.26
N ALA A 551 1.15 -35.10 0.51
CA ALA A 551 1.60 -36.40 0.04
C ALA A 551 0.77 -36.89 -1.15
N ASP A 552 1.43 -37.51 -2.14
CA ASP A 552 0.74 -38.27 -3.18
C ASP A 552 0.37 -39.67 -2.63
N GLU A 553 -0.56 -40.37 -3.26
CA GLU A 553 -1.10 -41.66 -2.75
C GLU A 553 -0.04 -42.76 -2.54
N ASN A 554 1.09 -42.68 -3.25
CA ASN A 554 2.18 -43.65 -3.17
C ASN A 554 3.14 -43.39 -2.01
N TRP A 555 2.99 -42.28 -1.29
CA TRP A 555 3.85 -41.95 -0.16
C TRP A 555 3.52 -42.84 1.04
N LEU A 556 4.50 -43.64 1.48
CA LEU A 556 4.35 -44.56 2.61
C LEU A 556 4.85 -43.96 3.94
N GLY A 557 5.41 -42.75 3.91
CA GLY A 557 5.94 -42.06 5.08
C GLY A 557 4.90 -41.21 5.83
N SER A 558 5.40 -40.36 6.72
CA SER A 558 4.56 -39.49 7.55
C SER A 558 3.83 -38.43 6.73
N THR A 559 2.56 -38.18 7.05
CA THR A 559 1.71 -37.17 6.41
C THR A 559 1.25 -36.10 7.40
N GLY A 560 1.04 -34.88 6.93
CA GLY A 560 0.57 -33.76 7.74
C GLY A 560 1.66 -32.71 7.95
N TYR A 561 1.64 -32.02 9.09
CA TYR A 561 2.66 -31.03 9.42
C TYR A 561 3.71 -31.62 10.36
N VAL A 562 4.98 -31.31 10.11
CA VAL A 562 6.12 -31.95 10.78
C VAL A 562 6.14 -31.72 12.29
N GLN A 563 5.65 -30.58 12.79
CA GLN A 563 5.52 -30.30 14.22
C GLN A 563 4.51 -31.23 14.92
N GLN A 564 3.50 -31.71 14.20
CA GLN A 564 2.56 -32.72 14.73
C GLN A 564 3.23 -34.09 14.82
N MET A 565 4.07 -34.42 13.83
CA MET A 565 4.89 -35.64 13.87
C MET A 565 5.90 -35.60 15.01
N LEU A 566 6.54 -34.45 15.26
CA LEU A 566 7.37 -34.26 16.45
C LEU A 566 6.56 -34.50 17.72
N GLU A 567 5.40 -33.86 17.87
CA GLU A 567 4.56 -34.00 19.06
C GLU A 567 4.17 -35.46 19.35
N LEU A 568 3.84 -36.24 18.31
CA LEU A 568 3.48 -37.66 18.44
C LEU A 568 4.66 -38.54 18.89
N ASN A 569 5.89 -38.16 18.54
CA ASN A 569 7.10 -38.94 18.84
C ASN A 569 7.84 -38.41 20.07
N LEU A 570 7.54 -37.20 20.54
CA LEU A 570 8.32 -36.49 21.55
C LEU A 570 8.56 -37.31 22.83
N ASP A 571 7.50 -37.94 23.33
CA ASP A 571 7.54 -38.75 24.56
C ASP A 571 8.35 -40.06 24.41
N SER A 572 8.65 -40.47 23.17
CA SER A 572 9.42 -41.68 22.85
C SER A 572 10.91 -41.42 22.55
N ILE A 573 11.30 -40.15 22.33
CA ILE A 573 12.66 -39.77 21.94
C ILE A 573 13.61 -39.88 23.14
N ASP A 574 13.34 -39.11 24.20
CA ASP A 574 14.13 -39.04 25.43
C ASP A 574 13.35 -38.24 26.49
N ASN A 575 13.87 -38.18 27.72
CA ASN A 575 13.40 -37.22 28.71
C ASN A 575 13.64 -35.78 28.22
N LEU A 576 12.63 -34.92 28.30
CA LEU A 576 12.68 -33.54 27.79
C LEU A 576 13.87 -32.72 28.30
N GLU A 577 14.34 -32.97 29.54
CA GLU A 577 15.50 -32.29 30.12
C GLU A 577 16.84 -32.66 29.43
N ASN A 578 16.86 -33.80 28.74
CA ASN A 578 18.01 -34.35 28.02
C ASN A 578 17.93 -34.09 26.50
N ILE A 579 17.01 -33.24 26.05
CA ILE A 579 16.84 -32.88 24.64
C ILE A 579 17.25 -31.43 24.39
N GLU A 580 17.91 -31.19 23.26
CA GLU A 580 18.14 -29.87 22.68
C GLU A 580 17.44 -29.76 21.33
N PHE A 581 16.67 -28.70 21.14
CA PHE A 581 15.89 -28.46 19.93
C PHE A 581 16.55 -27.40 19.06
N TYR A 582 16.67 -27.69 17.76
CA TYR A 582 17.26 -26.82 16.75
C TYR A 582 16.26 -26.61 15.62
N LEU A 583 15.70 -25.40 15.54
CA LEU A 583 14.57 -25.10 14.65
C LEU A 583 14.99 -24.13 13.54
N CYS A 584 14.66 -24.46 12.29
CA CYS A 584 14.84 -23.51 11.19
C CYS A 584 13.82 -23.73 10.07
N GLY A 585 13.10 -22.68 9.68
CA GLY A 585 12.12 -22.78 8.60
C GLY A 585 11.17 -21.59 8.53
N PRO A 586 10.02 -21.74 7.85
CA PRO A 586 9.01 -20.70 7.77
C PRO A 586 8.49 -20.29 9.16
N SER A 587 8.17 -19.01 9.34
CA SER A 587 7.82 -18.47 10.67
C SER A 587 6.67 -19.21 11.35
N LEU A 588 5.66 -19.66 10.59
CA LEU A 588 4.55 -20.44 11.14
C LEU A 588 4.99 -21.76 11.76
N LEU A 589 5.89 -22.49 11.07
CA LEU A 589 6.49 -23.73 11.60
C LEU A 589 7.21 -23.43 12.93
N MET A 590 8.05 -22.39 12.94
CA MET A 590 8.83 -22.06 14.13
C MET A 590 7.94 -21.65 15.30
N THR A 591 7.00 -20.72 15.09
CA THR A 591 6.11 -20.25 16.15
C THR A 591 5.24 -21.37 16.72
N GLU A 592 4.65 -22.23 15.88
CA GLU A 592 3.85 -23.36 16.35
C GLU A 592 4.68 -24.41 17.09
N THR A 593 5.88 -24.71 16.60
CA THR A 593 6.78 -25.68 17.25
C THR A 593 7.23 -25.17 18.61
N ILE A 594 7.66 -23.90 18.70
CA ILE A 594 8.08 -23.28 19.97
C ILE A 594 6.90 -23.30 20.96
N ALA A 595 5.71 -22.87 20.53
CA ALA A 595 4.53 -22.87 21.39
C ALA A 595 4.17 -24.27 21.90
N MET A 596 4.26 -25.30 21.05
CA MET A 596 4.04 -26.70 21.43
C MET A 596 5.08 -27.17 22.47
N LEU A 597 6.37 -26.91 22.24
CA LEU A 597 7.44 -27.30 23.16
C LEU A 597 7.32 -26.59 24.51
N THR A 598 7.01 -25.29 24.52
CA THR A 598 6.76 -24.54 25.76
C THR A 598 5.56 -25.10 26.52
N ALA A 599 4.47 -25.47 25.82
CA ALA A 599 3.30 -26.07 26.45
C ALA A 599 3.59 -27.45 27.08
N LYS A 600 4.57 -28.19 26.53
CA LYS A 600 5.08 -29.45 27.06
C LYS A 600 6.11 -29.27 28.19
N GLY A 601 6.48 -28.04 28.53
CA GLY A 601 7.39 -27.74 29.63
C GLY A 601 8.88 -27.72 29.26
N VAL A 602 9.22 -27.66 27.97
CA VAL A 602 10.60 -27.49 27.52
C VAL A 602 11.11 -26.10 27.90
N ALA A 603 12.28 -26.02 28.52
CA ALA A 603 12.90 -24.76 28.89
C ALA A 603 13.38 -23.97 27.66
N ASP A 604 13.22 -22.65 27.66
CA ASP A 604 13.65 -21.78 26.55
C ASP A 604 15.13 -21.95 26.21
N SER A 605 15.99 -22.23 27.20
CA SER A 605 17.42 -22.47 27.00
C SER A 605 17.74 -23.75 26.22
N ALA A 606 16.78 -24.67 26.09
CA ALA A 606 16.91 -25.90 25.31
C ALA A 606 16.41 -25.73 23.86
N ILE A 607 15.86 -24.57 23.51
CA ILE A 607 15.31 -24.29 22.17
C ILE A 607 16.18 -23.23 21.49
N THR A 608 16.92 -23.65 20.47
CA THR A 608 17.71 -22.77 19.61
C THR A 608 17.03 -22.69 18.25
N PHE A 609 16.92 -21.49 17.67
CA PHE A 609 16.28 -21.30 16.38
C PHE A 609 16.98 -20.24 15.52
N ASP A 610 16.88 -20.40 14.20
CA ASP A 610 17.36 -19.44 13.20
C ASP A 610 16.17 -18.91 12.40
N ASP A 611 15.87 -17.61 12.54
CA ASP A 611 14.73 -16.95 11.88
C ASP A 611 15.18 -16.19 10.62
N PHE A 612 14.58 -16.55 9.48
CA PHE A 612 14.89 -15.99 8.16
C PHE A 612 14.11 -14.71 7.82
N ASN A 613 13.41 -14.11 8.79
CA ASN A 613 12.57 -12.92 8.62
C ASN A 613 13.32 -11.59 8.45
#